data_AF-A0A956LMI2-F1
#
_entry.id   AF-A0A956LMI2-F1
#
_cell.length_a   1.000
_cell.length_b   1.000
_cell.length_c   1.000
_cell.angle_alpha   90.00
_cell.angle_beta   90.00
_cell.angle_gamma   90.00
#
_symmetry.space_group_name_H-M   'P 1'
#
loop_
_entity.id
_entity.type
_entity.pdbx_description
1 polymer ?
#
loop_
_entity_poly.entity_id
_entity_poly.type
_entity_poly.pdbx_seq_one_letter_code
_entity_poly.pdbx_strand_id
1 'polypeptide(L)'
;MSATSNTNPEPTAPAVGPYRWFLLFNVVMVLFIFAEPTIARLTEGAWKRGHFVFENTVSLDSHAAFGYLFVLLFVTQSVLGFSLLRRARLVSAHRALGRVFVFGAAPLFIAIGVWMILDRGLGLPPERTVVFRRDAIALIIELIQVMTLVAIFLGRGWLAIRRRRLTAHVDAMMAAFISAAMIAGIRLVYAVIWMFGDSPFTVSGVYFITAALTTLELAAAFALVGRLRENRFALALVAGSTVLVIVAASPWYSVWDT
;
A
#
# COMPACT_ATOMS: atom_id res chain seq x y z
N MET A 1 -41.32 21.71 18.74
CA MET A 1 -40.30 20.63 18.73
C MET A 1 -39.20 21.05 17.75
N SER A 2 -38.07 21.49 18.29
CA SER A 2 -36.93 21.98 17.51
C SER A 2 -36.18 20.80 16.89
N ALA A 3 -35.99 20.82 15.57
CA ALA A 3 -35.12 19.87 14.89
C ALA A 3 -33.69 20.12 15.36
N THR A 4 -33.17 19.24 16.21
CA THR A 4 -31.74 19.20 16.55
C THR A 4 -30.97 18.93 15.26
N SER A 5 -30.47 20.01 14.68
CA SER A 5 -29.47 20.04 13.62
C SER A 5 -28.28 19.17 14.06
N ASN A 6 -28.25 17.92 13.60
CA ASN A 6 -27.11 17.03 13.68
C ASN A 6 -26.05 17.52 12.67
N THR A 7 -25.44 18.66 12.95
CA THR A 7 -24.17 19.06 12.34
C THR A 7 -23.11 18.17 12.97
N ASN A 8 -22.92 16.98 12.40
CA ASN A 8 -21.66 16.27 12.58
C ASN A 8 -20.56 17.29 12.25
N PRO A 9 -19.57 17.53 13.15
CA PRO A 9 -18.48 18.43 12.82
C PRO A 9 -17.86 17.92 11.53
N GLU A 10 -17.84 18.78 10.50
CA GLU A 10 -17.11 18.54 9.27
C GLU A 10 -15.69 18.11 9.65
N PRO A 11 -15.04 17.23 8.85
CA PRO A 11 -13.61 17.00 9.02
C PRO A 11 -12.93 18.37 9.02
N THR A 12 -12.48 18.80 10.20
CA THR A 12 -11.91 20.12 10.39
C THR A 12 -10.77 20.28 9.39
N ALA A 13 -10.76 21.39 8.65
CA ALA A 13 -9.70 21.77 7.71
C ALA A 13 -8.26 21.35 8.09
N PRO A 14 -7.83 21.38 9.39
CA PRO A 14 -6.53 20.87 9.82
C PRO A 14 -6.20 19.41 9.47
N ALA A 15 -7.19 18.49 9.37
CA ALA A 15 -6.92 17.08 9.07
C ALA A 15 -6.55 16.82 7.60
N VAL A 16 -6.96 17.71 6.71
CA VAL A 16 -6.87 17.52 5.25
C VAL A 16 -5.45 17.74 4.74
N GLY A 17 -4.69 18.65 5.35
CA GLY A 17 -3.32 18.99 4.95
C GLY A 17 -2.32 17.85 5.16
N PRO A 18 -2.15 17.34 6.39
CA PRO A 18 -1.22 16.25 6.67
C PRO A 18 -1.54 14.98 5.86
N TYR A 19 -2.81 14.56 5.81
CA TYR A 19 -3.19 13.37 5.04
C TYR A 19 -2.89 13.52 3.54
N ARG A 20 -3.10 14.70 2.95
CA ARG A 20 -2.68 14.96 1.56
C ARG A 20 -1.19 14.70 1.35
N TRP A 21 -0.36 15.18 2.27
CA TRP A 21 1.08 15.00 2.18
C TRP A 21 1.49 13.54 2.27
N PHE A 22 0.95 12.77 3.22
CA PHE A 22 1.23 11.33 3.30
C PHE A 22 0.74 10.59 2.05
N LEU A 23 -0.45 10.92 1.54
CA LEU A 23 -0.96 10.31 0.31
C LEU A 23 -0.04 10.60 -0.88
N LEU A 24 0.38 11.86 -1.05
CA LEU A 24 1.28 12.25 -2.13
C LEU A 24 2.66 11.59 -1.99
N PHE A 25 3.23 11.59 -0.79
CA PHE A 25 4.53 10.99 -0.50
C PHE A 25 4.54 9.50 -0.89
N ASN A 26 3.54 8.74 -0.46
CA ASN A 26 3.43 7.33 -0.81
C ASN A 26 3.21 7.09 -2.31
N VAL A 27 2.40 7.93 -2.98
CA VAL A 27 2.22 7.83 -4.43
C VAL A 27 3.55 8.06 -5.15
N VAL A 28 4.29 9.09 -4.78
CA VAL A 28 5.62 9.39 -5.35
C VAL A 28 6.59 8.24 -5.08
N MET A 29 6.61 7.71 -3.85
CA MET A 29 7.44 6.58 -3.48
C MET A 29 7.13 5.34 -4.32
N VAL A 30 5.86 4.98 -4.47
CA VAL A 30 5.41 3.87 -5.33
C VAL A 30 5.88 4.10 -6.77
N LEU A 31 5.63 5.28 -7.34
CA LEU A 31 6.05 5.59 -8.71
C LEU A 31 7.56 5.50 -8.90
N PHE A 32 8.33 5.97 -7.91
CA PHE A 32 9.80 5.94 -7.95
C PHE A 32 10.34 4.51 -7.97
N ILE A 33 9.80 3.62 -7.14
CA ILE A 33 10.23 2.21 -7.09
C ILE A 33 9.95 1.48 -8.41
N PHE A 34 8.85 1.82 -9.07
CA PHE A 34 8.49 1.25 -10.36
C PHE A 34 9.18 1.95 -11.56
N ALA A 35 9.83 3.09 -11.35
CA ALA A 35 10.38 3.89 -12.46
C ALA A 35 11.49 3.15 -13.21
N GLU A 36 12.52 2.64 -12.52
CA GLU A 36 13.64 1.92 -13.15
C GLU A 36 13.17 0.76 -14.05
N PRO A 37 12.42 -0.25 -13.54
CA PRO A 37 12.04 -1.40 -14.35
C PRO A 37 11.04 -1.05 -15.46
N THR A 38 10.17 -0.05 -15.25
CA THR A 38 9.26 0.44 -16.30
C THR A 38 10.02 1.19 -17.39
N ILE A 39 11.00 2.03 -17.04
CA ILE A 39 11.84 2.74 -18.02
C ILE A 39 12.59 1.71 -18.86
N ALA A 40 13.27 0.73 -18.23
CA ALA A 40 13.97 -0.33 -18.95
C ALA A 40 13.04 -1.09 -19.91
N ARG A 41 11.81 -1.40 -19.48
CA ARG A 41 10.82 -2.04 -20.35
C ARG A 41 10.44 -1.17 -21.56
N LEU A 42 10.30 0.14 -21.37
CA LEU A 42 9.92 1.08 -22.43
C LEU A 42 11.07 1.42 -23.39
N THR A 43 12.31 1.53 -22.90
CA THR A 43 13.47 1.94 -23.69
C THR A 43 14.23 0.77 -24.30
N GLU A 44 14.33 -0.35 -23.59
CA GLU A 44 15.13 -1.51 -24.00
C GLU A 44 14.26 -2.71 -24.39
N GLY A 45 12.93 -2.60 -24.27
CA GLY A 45 11.99 -3.66 -24.61
C GLY A 45 12.04 -4.86 -23.65
N ALA A 46 12.76 -4.76 -22.54
CA ALA A 46 12.95 -5.86 -21.59
C ALA A 46 12.73 -5.39 -20.15
N TRP A 47 12.08 -6.22 -19.34
CA TRP A 47 12.02 -5.97 -17.90
C TRP A 47 13.40 -6.25 -17.31
N LYS A 48 14.01 -5.23 -16.69
CA LYS A 48 15.32 -5.34 -16.07
C LYS A 48 15.37 -4.65 -14.72
N ARG A 49 16.27 -5.12 -13.87
CA ARG A 49 16.69 -4.45 -12.63
C ARG A 49 18.17 -4.65 -12.43
N GLY A 50 18.96 -3.58 -12.51
CA GLY A 50 20.41 -3.70 -12.65
C GLY A 50 20.81 -4.63 -13.80
N HIS A 51 21.58 -5.69 -13.51
CA HIS A 51 22.06 -6.66 -14.49
C HIS A 51 21.09 -7.84 -14.74
N PHE A 52 19.98 -7.91 -14.00
CA PHE A 52 19.02 -9.01 -14.12
C PHE A 52 17.95 -8.70 -15.17
N VAL A 53 17.74 -9.62 -16.10
CA VAL A 53 16.69 -9.57 -17.12
C VAL A 53 15.59 -10.57 -16.78
N PHE A 54 14.33 -10.14 -16.83
CA PHE A 54 13.18 -11.01 -16.59
C PHE A 54 12.60 -11.52 -17.91
N GLU A 55 12.25 -12.80 -17.95
CA GLU A 55 11.61 -13.48 -19.09
C GLU A 55 10.13 -13.78 -18.78
N ASN A 56 9.32 -14.09 -19.80
CA ASN A 56 7.87 -14.34 -19.68
C ASN A 56 7.12 -13.25 -18.90
N THR A 57 7.20 -12.01 -19.36
CA THR A 57 6.89 -10.84 -18.52
C THR A 57 5.42 -10.43 -18.46
N VAL A 58 4.49 -11.25 -18.95
CA VAL A 58 3.06 -10.88 -19.06
C VAL A 58 2.47 -10.48 -17.71
N SER A 59 2.84 -11.19 -16.63
CA SER A 59 2.40 -10.86 -15.27
C SER A 59 2.97 -9.52 -14.77
N LEU A 60 4.22 -9.20 -15.12
CA LEU A 60 4.87 -7.92 -14.81
C LEU A 60 4.25 -6.77 -15.62
N ASP A 61 4.04 -6.98 -16.93
CA ASP A 61 3.38 -6.02 -17.82
C ASP A 61 1.95 -5.72 -17.33
N SER A 62 1.21 -6.76 -16.95
CA SER A 62 -0.14 -6.63 -16.39
C SER A 62 -0.10 -5.90 -15.04
N HIS A 63 0.77 -6.30 -14.11
CA HIS A 63 0.86 -5.66 -12.81
C HIS A 63 1.23 -4.18 -12.91
N ALA A 64 2.17 -3.83 -13.79
CA ALA A 64 2.54 -2.45 -14.04
C ALA A 64 1.38 -1.65 -14.65
N ALA A 65 0.73 -2.17 -15.71
CA ALA A 65 -0.39 -1.49 -16.37
C ALA A 65 -1.56 -1.23 -15.40
N PHE A 66 -1.97 -2.25 -14.64
CA PHE A 66 -3.03 -2.12 -13.66
C PHE A 66 -2.60 -1.32 -12.43
N GLY A 67 -1.32 -1.34 -12.06
CA GLY A 67 -0.74 -0.48 -11.03
C GLY A 67 -0.81 1.00 -11.40
N TYR A 68 -0.43 1.36 -12.63
CA TYR A 68 -0.57 2.74 -13.12
C TYR A 68 -2.04 3.18 -13.21
N LEU A 69 -2.93 2.31 -13.68
CA LEU A 69 -4.37 2.59 -13.68
C LEU A 69 -4.90 2.78 -12.25
N PHE A 70 -4.49 1.93 -11.31
CA PHE A 70 -4.86 2.04 -9.91
C PHE A 70 -4.40 3.37 -9.30
N VAL A 71 -3.12 3.74 -9.51
CA VAL A 71 -2.57 5.03 -9.05
C VAL A 71 -3.32 6.20 -9.68
N LEU A 72 -3.61 6.15 -10.99
CA LEU A 72 -4.36 7.20 -11.69
C LEU A 72 -5.77 7.38 -11.10
N LEU A 73 -6.51 6.28 -10.93
CA LEU A 73 -7.85 6.30 -10.33
C LEU A 73 -7.81 6.79 -8.88
N PHE A 74 -6.78 6.39 -8.12
CA PHE A 74 -6.58 6.81 -6.74
C PHE A 74 -6.29 8.30 -6.62
N VAL A 75 -5.35 8.83 -7.42
CA VAL A 75 -5.03 10.25 -7.47
C VAL A 75 -6.26 11.05 -7.91
N THR A 76 -6.98 10.59 -8.94
CA THR A 76 -8.21 11.23 -9.40
C THR A 76 -9.27 11.24 -8.29
N GLN A 77 -9.46 10.12 -7.60
CA GLN A 77 -10.42 10.00 -6.49
C GLN A 77 -10.06 10.94 -5.34
N SER A 78 -8.77 11.08 -5.03
CA SER A 78 -8.24 11.99 -4.01
C SER A 78 -8.45 13.44 -4.41
N VAL A 79 -8.08 13.84 -5.63
CA VAL A 79 -8.28 15.20 -6.16
C VAL A 79 -9.75 15.58 -6.17
N LEU A 80 -10.63 14.66 -6.60
CA LEU A 80 -12.08 14.88 -6.54
C LEU A 80 -12.54 15.07 -5.10
N GLY A 81 -12.15 14.17 -4.18
CA GLY A 81 -12.51 14.25 -2.77
C GLY A 81 -12.09 15.57 -2.12
N PHE A 82 -10.89 16.06 -2.45
CA PHE A 82 -10.40 17.36 -2.00
C PHE A 82 -11.11 18.55 -2.64
N SER A 83 -11.52 18.41 -3.89
CA SER A 83 -12.27 19.43 -4.61
C SER A 83 -13.72 19.56 -4.13
N LEU A 84 -14.28 18.53 -3.48
CA LEU A 84 -15.61 18.57 -2.88
C LEU A 84 -15.75 19.67 -1.82
N LEU A 85 -14.67 19.98 -1.10
CA LEU A 85 -14.64 21.06 -0.10
C LEU A 85 -14.96 22.44 -0.72
N ARG A 86 -14.75 22.60 -2.03
CA ARG A 86 -15.00 23.87 -2.75
C ARG A 86 -16.11 23.76 -3.78
N ARG A 87 -16.48 22.55 -4.21
CA ARG A 87 -17.36 22.30 -5.35
C ARG A 87 -18.28 21.10 -5.10
N ALA A 88 -19.46 21.34 -4.51
CA ALA A 88 -20.46 20.32 -4.23
C ALA A 88 -20.94 19.54 -5.47
N ARG A 89 -20.85 20.11 -6.67
CA ARG A 89 -21.25 19.44 -7.93
C ARG A 89 -20.43 18.18 -8.28
N LEU A 90 -19.27 17.98 -7.66
CA LEU A 90 -18.40 16.83 -7.96
C LEU A 90 -18.75 15.57 -7.13
N VAL A 91 -19.73 15.65 -6.22
CA VAL A 91 -20.09 14.53 -5.30
C VAL A 91 -20.48 13.27 -6.08
N SER A 92 -21.27 13.40 -7.15
CA SER A 92 -21.72 12.26 -7.95
C SER A 92 -20.53 11.54 -8.60
N ALA A 93 -19.62 12.32 -9.21
CA ALA A 93 -18.41 11.78 -9.84
C ALA A 93 -17.49 11.09 -8.81
N HIS A 94 -17.24 11.71 -7.65
CA HIS A 94 -16.44 11.12 -6.58
C HIS A 94 -17.03 9.80 -6.05
N ARG A 95 -18.36 9.71 -5.94
CA ARG A 95 -19.04 8.47 -5.52
C ARG A 95 -18.99 7.39 -6.61
N ALA A 96 -19.20 7.77 -7.87
CA ALA A 96 -19.11 6.84 -8.99
C ALA A 96 -17.71 6.25 -9.12
N LEU A 97 -16.69 7.11 -9.12
CA LEU A 97 -15.29 6.69 -9.16
C LEU A 97 -14.90 5.86 -7.93
N GLY A 98 -15.36 6.25 -6.73
CA GLY A 98 -15.15 5.47 -5.52
C GLY A 98 -15.71 4.05 -5.59
N ARG A 99 -16.88 3.86 -6.20
CA ARG A 99 -17.44 2.50 -6.44
C ARG A 99 -16.60 1.71 -7.43
N VAL A 100 -16.20 2.32 -8.56
CA VAL A 100 -15.33 1.67 -9.55
C VAL A 100 -14.00 1.26 -8.91
N PHE A 101 -13.44 2.12 -8.06
CA PHE A 101 -12.21 1.85 -7.36
C PHE A 101 -12.35 0.67 -6.38
N VAL A 102 -13.36 0.70 -5.50
CA VAL A 102 -13.53 -0.32 -4.45
C VAL A 102 -13.97 -1.68 -5.00
N PHE A 103 -14.86 -1.71 -6.01
CA PHE A 103 -15.44 -2.95 -6.51
C PHE A 103 -14.76 -3.48 -7.79
N GLY A 104 -13.97 -2.64 -8.47
CA GLY A 104 -13.29 -3.02 -9.71
C GLY A 104 -11.77 -2.93 -9.58
N ALA A 105 -11.24 -1.71 -9.53
CA ALA A 105 -9.80 -1.48 -9.67
C ALA A 105 -8.97 -2.08 -8.52
N ALA A 106 -9.40 -1.92 -7.26
CA ALA A 106 -8.66 -2.44 -6.11
C ALA A 106 -8.64 -3.97 -6.07
N PRO A 107 -9.78 -4.69 -6.15
CA PRO A 107 -9.77 -6.15 -6.21
C PRO A 107 -8.97 -6.71 -7.38
N LEU A 108 -9.05 -6.06 -8.55
CA LEU A 108 -8.31 -6.48 -9.74
C LEU A 108 -6.80 -6.27 -9.58
N PHE A 109 -6.37 -5.12 -9.07
CA PHE A 109 -4.96 -4.85 -8.81
C PHE A 109 -4.37 -5.84 -7.81
N ILE A 110 -5.14 -6.17 -6.76
CA ILE A 110 -4.81 -7.19 -5.77
C ILE A 110 -4.63 -8.57 -6.44
N ALA A 111 -5.61 -9.00 -7.24
CA ALA A 111 -5.57 -10.30 -7.90
C ALA A 111 -4.35 -10.42 -8.83
N ILE A 112 -4.05 -9.35 -9.57
CA ILE A 112 -2.88 -9.30 -10.46
C ILE A 112 -1.58 -9.25 -9.67
N GLY A 113 -1.53 -8.56 -8.53
CA GLY A 113 -0.38 -8.59 -7.62
C GLY A 113 -0.10 -10.00 -7.09
N VAL A 114 -1.14 -10.71 -6.64
CA VAL A 114 -1.04 -12.12 -6.21
C VAL A 114 -0.57 -12.99 -7.36
N TRP A 115 -1.16 -12.85 -8.55
CA TRP A 115 -0.75 -13.60 -9.73
C TRP A 115 0.72 -13.35 -10.07
N MET A 116 1.16 -12.09 -10.14
CA MET A 116 2.56 -11.73 -10.38
C MET A 116 3.48 -12.39 -9.36
N ILE A 117 3.12 -12.40 -8.08
CA ILE A 117 3.97 -12.95 -7.03
C ILE A 117 4.04 -14.48 -7.10
N LEU A 118 2.92 -15.14 -7.37
CA LEU A 118 2.91 -16.59 -7.59
C LEU A 118 3.72 -16.95 -8.84
N ASP A 119 3.50 -16.25 -9.95
CA ASP A 119 4.19 -16.47 -11.21
C ASP A 119 5.72 -16.33 -11.06
N ARG A 120 6.18 -15.25 -10.42
CA ARG A 120 7.61 -15.02 -10.14
C ARG A 120 8.16 -15.89 -9.00
N GLY A 121 7.32 -16.27 -8.04
CA GLY A 121 7.71 -17.05 -6.85
C GLY A 121 7.79 -18.56 -7.09
N LEU A 122 7.05 -19.08 -8.07
CA LEU A 122 7.03 -20.51 -8.41
C LEU A 122 8.17 -20.93 -9.35
N GLY A 123 8.99 -19.99 -9.83
CA GLY A 123 10.18 -20.28 -10.63
C GLY A 123 9.85 -21.02 -11.93
N LEU A 124 8.75 -20.63 -12.60
CA LEU A 124 8.37 -21.22 -13.87
C LEU A 124 9.49 -20.95 -14.90
N PRO A 125 9.97 -21.98 -15.63
CA PRO A 125 10.95 -21.79 -16.69
C PRO A 125 10.44 -20.72 -17.67
N PRO A 126 11.29 -19.77 -18.13
CA PRO A 126 12.75 -19.72 -18.06
C PRO A 126 13.34 -18.76 -17.00
N GLU A 127 12.59 -18.37 -15.96
CA GLU A 127 13.10 -17.47 -14.92
C GLU A 127 14.28 -18.07 -14.14
N ARG A 128 15.50 -17.68 -14.50
CA ARG A 128 16.74 -18.09 -13.82
C ARG A 128 17.10 -17.19 -12.63
N THR A 129 16.41 -16.08 -12.44
CA THR A 129 16.65 -15.10 -11.38
C THR A 129 15.60 -15.24 -10.29
N VAL A 130 15.75 -16.30 -9.49
CA VAL A 130 14.83 -16.53 -8.38
C VAL A 130 15.26 -15.68 -7.19
N VAL A 131 14.95 -14.38 -7.25
CA VAL A 131 15.28 -13.40 -6.19
C VAL A 131 14.69 -13.79 -4.83
N PHE A 132 13.66 -14.65 -4.81
CA PHE A 132 12.91 -15.02 -3.60
C PHE A 132 12.80 -16.52 -3.34
N ARG A 133 13.67 -17.38 -3.90
CA ARG A 133 13.44 -18.84 -3.89
C ARG A 133 13.26 -19.43 -2.49
N ARG A 134 14.01 -18.92 -1.51
CA ARG A 134 13.92 -19.34 -0.10
C ARG A 134 12.85 -18.54 0.66
N ASP A 135 12.60 -17.29 0.29
CA ASP A 135 11.73 -16.36 1.03
C ASP A 135 10.31 -16.22 0.45
N ALA A 136 9.96 -16.96 -0.61
CA ALA A 136 8.67 -16.85 -1.30
C ALA A 136 7.48 -17.09 -0.35
N ILE A 137 7.61 -18.03 0.58
CA ILE A 137 6.58 -18.30 1.60
C ILE A 137 6.40 -17.08 2.51
N ALA A 138 7.50 -16.44 2.92
CA ALA A 138 7.44 -15.26 3.77
C ALA A 138 6.77 -14.07 3.08
N LEU A 139 7.07 -13.85 1.79
CA LEU A 139 6.37 -12.87 0.95
C LEU A 139 4.88 -13.16 0.82
N ILE A 140 4.50 -14.43 0.64
CA ILE A 140 3.08 -14.82 0.58
C ILE A 140 2.37 -14.52 1.90
N ILE A 141 2.96 -14.89 3.04
CA ILE A 141 2.42 -14.60 4.38
C ILE A 141 2.22 -13.10 4.56
N GLU A 142 3.20 -12.31 4.16
CA GLU A 142 3.13 -10.85 4.24
C GLU A 142 2.04 -10.26 3.34
N LEU A 143 1.90 -10.73 2.10
CA LEU A 143 0.82 -10.25 1.23
C LEU A 143 -0.53 -10.54 1.85
N ILE A 144 -0.71 -11.73 2.40
CA ILE A 144 -1.93 -12.09 3.13
C ILE A 144 -2.16 -11.12 4.29
N GLN A 145 -1.11 -10.75 5.03
CA GLN A 145 -1.19 -9.77 6.11
C GLN A 145 -1.62 -8.39 5.60
N VAL A 146 -0.92 -7.82 4.63
CA VAL A 146 -1.23 -6.50 4.05
C VAL A 146 -2.65 -6.50 3.51
N MET A 147 -3.03 -7.54 2.77
CA MET A 147 -4.36 -7.73 2.23
C MET A 147 -5.44 -7.77 3.31
N THR A 148 -5.17 -8.48 4.41
CA THR A 148 -6.07 -8.56 5.56
C THR A 148 -6.21 -7.21 6.25
N LEU A 149 -5.11 -6.48 6.46
CA LEU A 149 -5.14 -5.14 7.04
C LEU A 149 -5.95 -4.17 6.18
N VAL A 150 -5.70 -4.14 4.86
CA VAL A 150 -6.45 -3.33 3.90
C VAL A 150 -7.93 -3.68 3.96
N ALA A 151 -8.30 -4.97 3.93
CA ALA A 151 -9.68 -5.41 4.01
C ALA A 151 -10.36 -4.97 5.32
N ILE A 152 -9.68 -5.12 6.47
CA ILE A 152 -10.18 -4.69 7.77
C ILE A 152 -10.44 -3.18 7.77
N PHE A 153 -9.50 -2.38 7.30
CA PHE A 153 -9.64 -0.93 7.30
C PHE A 153 -10.67 -0.43 6.27
N LEU A 154 -10.77 -1.05 5.09
CA LEU A 154 -11.86 -0.79 4.15
C LEU A 154 -13.23 -1.11 4.77
N GLY A 155 -13.35 -2.25 5.47
CA GLY A 155 -14.56 -2.64 6.20
C GLY A 155 -14.93 -1.65 7.30
N ARG A 156 -13.95 -1.18 8.08
CA ARG A 156 -14.16 -0.11 9.07
C ARG A 156 -14.58 1.20 8.43
N GLY A 157 -13.97 1.57 7.30
CA GLY A 157 -14.34 2.75 6.53
C GLY A 157 -15.78 2.67 6.00
N TRP A 158 -16.20 1.50 5.53
CA TRP A 158 -17.57 1.25 5.08
C TRP A 158 -18.58 1.37 6.23
N LEU A 159 -18.30 0.74 7.37
CA LEU A 159 -19.13 0.85 8.58
C LEU A 159 -19.22 2.30 9.09
N ALA A 160 -18.13 3.05 9.02
CA ALA A 160 -18.09 4.46 9.37
C ALA A 160 -19.01 5.30 8.47
N ILE A 161 -19.01 5.06 7.16
CA ILE A 161 -19.97 5.70 6.22
C ILE A 161 -21.41 5.37 6.61
N ARG A 162 -21.74 4.08 6.82
CA ARG A 162 -23.10 3.66 7.22
C ARG A 162 -23.56 4.33 8.51
N ARG A 163 -22.63 4.56 9.45
CA ARG A 163 -22.85 5.25 10.72
C ARG A 163 -22.73 6.78 10.63
N ARG A 164 -22.57 7.35 9.43
CA ARG A 164 -22.39 8.79 9.17
C ARG A 164 -21.20 9.42 9.90
N ARG A 165 -20.16 8.64 10.18
CA ARG A 165 -18.92 9.08 10.86
C ARG A 165 -17.82 9.35 9.84
N LEU A 166 -17.84 10.54 9.22
CA LEU A 166 -16.91 10.91 8.14
C LEU A 166 -15.45 10.88 8.59
N THR A 167 -15.14 11.45 9.75
CA THR A 167 -13.78 11.48 10.34
C THR A 167 -13.19 10.09 10.49
N ALA A 168 -13.96 9.15 11.02
CA ALA A 168 -13.55 7.75 11.17
C ALA A 168 -13.42 7.01 9.83
N HIS A 169 -14.20 7.41 8.81
CA HIS A 169 -14.02 6.88 7.46
C HIS A 169 -12.68 7.31 6.86
N VAL A 170 -12.34 8.61 6.96
CA VAL A 170 -11.07 9.13 6.43
C VAL A 170 -9.88 8.46 7.14
N ASP A 171 -9.92 8.29 8.46
CA ASP A 171 -8.86 7.61 9.21
C ASP A 171 -8.67 6.16 8.79
N ALA A 172 -9.78 5.46 8.57
CA ALA A 172 -9.74 4.09 8.07
C ALA A 172 -9.18 4.02 6.64
N MET A 173 -9.50 4.98 5.76
CA MET A 173 -8.91 5.02 4.42
C MET A 173 -7.41 5.33 4.46
N MET A 174 -6.98 6.23 5.35
CA MET A 174 -5.56 6.53 5.55
C MET A 174 -4.79 5.29 6.05
N ALA A 175 -5.35 4.58 7.03
CA ALA A 175 -4.78 3.34 7.54
C ALA A 175 -4.70 2.24 6.47
N ALA A 176 -5.78 2.05 5.70
CA ALA A 176 -5.79 1.10 4.58
C ALA A 176 -4.69 1.44 3.57
N PHE A 177 -4.55 2.71 3.23
CA PHE A 177 -3.58 3.16 2.23
C PHE A 177 -2.13 3.03 2.70
N ILE A 178 -1.79 3.49 3.91
CA ILE A 178 -0.45 3.30 4.48
C ILE A 178 -0.11 1.81 4.61
N SER A 179 -1.09 0.99 5.03
CA SER A 179 -0.90 -0.47 5.11
C SER A 179 -0.63 -1.07 3.72
N ALA A 180 -1.34 -0.65 2.68
CA ALA A 180 -1.08 -1.10 1.31
C ALA A 180 0.30 -0.64 0.81
N ALA A 181 0.72 0.57 1.17
CA ALA A 181 2.01 1.13 0.80
C ALA A 181 3.19 0.44 1.51
N MET A 182 2.95 -0.37 2.55
CA MET A 182 3.95 -1.23 3.18
C MET A 182 4.70 -2.09 2.15
N ILE A 183 3.99 -2.63 1.14
CA ILE A 183 4.58 -3.40 0.01
C ILE A 183 5.64 -2.59 -0.74
N ALA A 184 5.33 -1.33 -0.99
CA ALA A 184 6.27 -0.41 -1.63
C ALA A 184 7.41 -0.02 -0.68
N GLY A 185 7.12 0.19 0.61
CA GLY A 185 8.13 0.42 1.64
C GLY A 185 9.19 -0.69 1.70
N ILE A 186 8.78 -1.96 1.61
CA ILE A 186 9.70 -3.11 1.57
C ILE A 186 10.62 -3.00 0.36
N ARG A 187 10.04 -2.77 -0.82
CA ARG A 187 10.81 -2.61 -2.05
C ARG A 187 11.76 -1.42 -2.01
N LEU A 188 11.38 -0.31 -1.36
CA LEU A 188 12.26 0.83 -1.15
C LEU A 188 13.42 0.47 -0.25
N VAL A 189 13.16 -0.14 0.90
CA VAL A 189 14.21 -0.54 1.85
C VAL A 189 15.17 -1.53 1.18
N TYR A 190 14.65 -2.51 0.43
CA TYR A 190 15.46 -3.40 -0.40
C TYR A 190 16.30 -2.65 -1.43
N ALA A 191 15.72 -1.70 -2.17
CA ALA A 191 16.44 -0.94 -3.18
C ALA A 191 17.57 -0.10 -2.56
N VAL A 192 17.29 0.58 -1.45
CA VAL A 192 18.28 1.39 -0.72
C VAL A 192 19.41 0.52 -0.20
N ILE A 193 19.09 -0.62 0.41
CA ILE A 193 20.08 -1.58 0.90
C ILE A 193 20.98 -2.09 -0.24
N TRP A 194 20.40 -2.45 -1.39
CA TRP A 194 21.14 -2.89 -2.56
C TRP A 194 22.08 -1.83 -3.16
N MET A 195 21.79 -0.53 -2.96
CA MET A 195 22.72 0.53 -3.39
C MET A 195 24.06 0.49 -2.63
N PHE A 196 24.12 -0.17 -1.47
CA PHE A 196 25.33 -0.28 -0.64
C PHE A 196 26.05 -1.63 -0.78
N GLY A 197 25.63 -2.52 -1.69
CA GLY A 197 26.26 -3.82 -1.92
C GLY A 197 25.77 -4.91 -0.94
N ASP A 198 26.71 -5.72 -0.43
CA ASP A 198 26.40 -6.82 0.51
C ASP A 198 25.76 -6.26 1.79
N SER A 199 24.49 -6.59 1.98
CA SER A 199 23.68 -6.07 3.06
C SER A 199 23.94 -6.84 4.36
N PRO A 200 24.19 -6.16 5.49
CA PRO A 200 24.20 -6.81 6.80
C PRO A 200 22.77 -7.17 7.29
N PHE A 201 21.71 -6.73 6.59
CA PHE A 201 20.32 -6.98 6.99
C PHE A 201 19.77 -8.26 6.37
N THR A 202 19.23 -9.13 7.24
CA THR A 202 18.44 -10.29 6.82
C THR A 202 17.11 -9.86 6.19
N VAL A 203 16.46 -10.75 5.45
CA VAL A 203 15.08 -10.53 4.97
C VAL A 203 14.15 -10.14 6.12
N SER A 204 14.29 -10.80 7.27
CA SER A 204 13.57 -10.46 8.51
C SER A 204 13.87 -9.04 9.01
N GLY A 205 15.12 -8.58 8.87
CA GLY A 205 15.54 -7.23 9.23
C GLY A 205 14.89 -6.16 8.34
N VAL A 206 14.83 -6.40 7.03
CA VAL A 206 14.09 -5.53 6.09
C VAL A 206 12.62 -5.43 6.50
N TYR A 207 12.01 -6.57 6.84
CA TYR A 207 10.63 -6.60 7.30
C TYR A 207 10.41 -5.85 8.60
N PHE A 208 11.29 -6.01 9.58
CA PHE A 208 11.19 -5.28 10.84
C PHE A 208 11.32 -3.77 10.63
N ILE A 209 12.24 -3.33 9.77
CA ILE A 209 12.42 -1.91 9.44
C ILE A 209 11.17 -1.37 8.74
N THR A 210 10.65 -2.05 7.72
CA THR A 210 9.43 -1.61 7.05
C THR A 210 8.25 -1.56 8.01
N ALA A 211 8.08 -2.58 8.86
CA ALA A 211 7.04 -2.60 9.88
C ALA A 211 7.08 -1.38 10.81
N ALA A 212 8.29 -1.05 11.29
CA ALA A 212 8.53 0.10 12.14
C ALA A 212 8.21 1.40 11.37
N LEU A 213 8.71 1.55 10.15
CA LEU A 213 8.46 2.73 9.32
C LEU A 213 6.96 2.91 9.03
N THR A 214 6.25 1.86 8.61
CA THR A 214 4.80 1.91 8.34
C THR A 214 4.01 2.25 9.61
N THR A 215 4.39 1.69 10.76
CA THR A 215 3.74 2.01 12.04
C THR A 215 4.02 3.44 12.48
N LEU A 216 5.27 3.92 12.33
CA LEU A 216 5.67 5.30 12.63
C LEU A 216 4.98 6.29 11.70
N GLU A 217 4.86 5.98 10.41
CA GLU A 217 4.15 6.79 9.44
C GLU A 217 2.67 6.91 9.81
N LEU A 218 2.04 5.80 10.17
CA LEU A 218 0.64 5.79 10.62
C LEU A 218 0.47 6.58 11.93
N ALA A 219 1.39 6.42 12.87
CA ALA A 219 1.40 7.17 14.12
C ALA A 219 1.57 8.68 13.87
N ALA A 220 2.51 9.06 13.00
CA ALA A 220 2.75 10.45 12.61
C ALA A 220 1.52 11.05 11.92
N ALA A 221 0.91 10.32 10.98
CA ALA A 221 -0.32 10.74 10.30
C ALA A 221 -1.43 11.03 11.31
N PHE A 222 -1.68 10.12 12.27
CA PHE A 222 -2.71 10.32 13.29
C PHE A 222 -2.36 11.39 14.32
N ALA A 223 -1.08 11.52 14.71
CA ALA A 223 -0.62 12.54 15.64
C ALA A 223 -0.77 13.95 15.06
N LEU A 224 -0.39 14.15 13.79
CA LEU A 224 -0.46 15.46 13.11
C LEU A 224 -1.89 15.98 12.92
N VAL A 225 -2.88 15.08 12.96
CA VAL A 225 -4.30 15.45 12.92
C VAL A 225 -4.97 15.36 14.31
N GLY A 226 -4.19 15.17 15.37
CA GLY A 226 -4.65 15.15 16.77
C GLY A 226 -5.53 13.94 17.13
N ARG A 227 -5.41 12.81 16.42
CA ARG A 227 -6.32 11.64 16.54
C ARG A 227 -5.62 10.33 16.89
N LEU A 228 -4.45 10.42 17.55
CA LEU A 228 -3.65 9.25 17.91
C LEU A 228 -4.39 8.32 18.88
N ARG A 229 -5.11 8.89 19.86
CA ARG A 229 -5.80 8.14 20.92
C ARG A 229 -6.99 7.34 20.35
N GLU A 230 -7.74 7.95 19.45
CA GLU A 230 -8.90 7.34 18.76
C GLU A 230 -8.47 6.18 17.86
N ASN A 231 -7.25 6.25 17.32
CA ASN A 231 -6.72 5.29 16.36
C ASN A 231 -5.71 4.29 16.95
N ARG A 232 -5.60 4.19 18.29
CA ARG A 232 -4.73 3.21 18.98
C ARG A 232 -4.92 1.77 18.52
N PHE A 233 -6.15 1.39 18.17
CA PHE A 233 -6.45 0.05 17.64
C PHE A 233 -5.78 -0.19 16.28
N ALA A 234 -5.80 0.80 15.39
CA ALA A 234 -5.17 0.68 14.08
C ALA A 234 -3.65 0.49 14.23
N LEU A 235 -3.02 1.29 15.10
CA LEU A 235 -1.60 1.18 15.40
C LEU A 235 -1.24 -0.16 16.01
N ALA A 236 -1.99 -0.60 17.03
CA ALA A 236 -1.77 -1.89 17.68
C ALA A 236 -1.99 -3.06 16.72
N LEU A 237 -2.98 -2.98 15.82
CA LEU A 237 -3.26 -4.02 14.84
C LEU A 237 -2.14 -4.12 13.80
N VAL A 238 -1.67 -3.00 13.26
CA VAL A 238 -0.55 -2.99 12.31
C VAL A 238 0.72 -3.51 13.00
N ALA A 239 1.11 -2.93 14.13
CA ALA A 239 2.30 -3.35 14.87
C ALA A 239 2.25 -4.83 15.29
N GLY A 240 1.13 -5.24 15.90
CA GLY A 240 0.95 -6.61 16.40
C GLY A 240 0.89 -7.64 15.29
N SER A 241 0.16 -7.37 14.20
CA SER A 241 0.12 -8.29 13.06
C SER A 241 1.49 -8.45 12.41
N THR A 242 2.30 -7.39 12.35
CA THR A 242 3.63 -7.49 11.75
C THR A 242 4.60 -8.23 12.63
N VAL A 243 4.55 -8.04 13.95
CA VAL A 243 5.33 -8.88 14.88
C VAL A 243 4.94 -10.36 14.73
N LEU A 244 3.65 -10.65 14.63
CA LEU A 244 3.17 -12.03 14.41
C LEU A 244 3.68 -12.60 13.10
N VAL A 245 3.68 -11.83 12.00
CA VAL A 245 4.22 -12.28 10.71
C VAL A 245 5.72 -12.49 10.77
N ILE A 246 6.49 -11.60 11.40
CA ILE A 246 7.94 -11.78 11.55
C ILE A 246 8.24 -13.06 12.33
N VAL A 247 7.53 -13.31 13.43
CA VAL A 247 7.71 -14.54 14.24
C VAL A 247 7.28 -15.77 13.45
N ALA A 248 6.11 -15.73 12.80
CA ALA A 248 5.60 -16.85 12.03
C ALA A 248 6.50 -17.17 10.83
N ALA A 249 6.94 -16.17 10.08
CA ALA A 249 7.79 -16.32 8.91
C ALA A 249 9.27 -16.59 9.28
N SER A 250 9.66 -16.45 10.54
CA SER A 250 11.04 -16.62 11.02
C SER A 250 11.75 -17.91 10.58
N PRO A 251 11.10 -19.09 10.52
CA PRO A 251 11.75 -20.31 10.05
C PRO A 251 12.07 -20.31 8.55
N TRP A 252 11.44 -19.42 7.78
CA TRP A 252 11.56 -19.35 6.32
C TRP A 252 12.37 -18.15 5.84
N TYR A 253 12.81 -17.28 6.75
CA TYR A 253 13.72 -16.21 6.39
C TYR A 253 15.13 -16.75 6.22
N SER A 254 15.71 -16.51 5.05
CA SER A 254 17.14 -16.67 4.88
C SER A 254 17.88 -15.61 5.71
N VAL A 255 18.83 -16.06 6.54
CA VAL A 255 20.03 -15.26 6.76
C VAL A 255 20.69 -15.21 5.39
N TRP A 256 20.98 -14.02 4.86
CA TRP A 256 21.69 -13.95 3.59
C TRP A 256 23.02 -14.65 3.79
N ASP A 257 23.13 -15.87 3.27
CA ASP A 257 24.41 -16.56 3.16
C ASP A 257 25.26 -15.68 2.26
N THR A 258 26.37 -15.18 2.81
CA THR A 258 27.51 -14.64 2.04
C THR A 258 27.90 -15.59 0.92
#